data_AF-A6G433-F1
#
_entry.id   AF-A6G433-F1
#
_cell.length_a   1.000
_cell.length_b   1.000
_cell.length_c   1.000
_cell.angle_alpha   90.00
_cell.angle_beta   90.00
_cell.angle_gamma   90.00
#
_symmetry.space_group_name_H-M   'P 1'
#
loop_
_entity.id
_entity.type
_entity.pdbx_description
1 polymer ?
#
loop_
_entity_poly.entity_id
_entity_poly.type
_entity_poly.pdbx_seq_one_letter_code
_entity_poly.pdbx_strand_id
1 'polypeptide(L)'
;MGRWRSSLLALGCAALVGCGLIGKDDIGDRAMDSNFVAGKATPVHPPRGERKKVRSVPGATSMQSEPLECNGGAQTVSNLELRVTGPTGVRVRGGCQLRLVNVDLRAKDGVVIEDGELIMVSGSITAEGVGVRASGGASVDLTEVAVGGSTGLQAGGQAKVHAKGGSITGSGAAMALRDEASVVLEGTAVDGPVAQAEDAELVRIEAREEQP
;
A
#
# COMPACT_ATOMS: atom_id res chain seq x y z
N MET A 1 -49.35 -5.00 -5.18
CA MET A 1 -49.91 -5.19 -3.83
C MET A 1 -49.34 -6.46 -3.24
N GLY A 2 -48.33 -6.35 -2.39
CA GLY A 2 -47.67 -7.48 -1.70
C GLY A 2 -46.99 -6.93 -0.47
N ARG A 3 -47.40 -7.41 0.70
CA ARG A 3 -47.23 -6.82 2.03
C ARG A 3 -46.27 -7.69 2.85
N TRP A 4 -45.40 -7.04 3.62
CA TRP A 4 -44.79 -7.48 4.91
C TRP A 4 -43.56 -8.42 4.80
N ARG A 5 -42.55 -8.42 5.70
CA ARG A 5 -42.48 -8.15 7.15
C ARG A 5 -41.09 -7.65 7.58
N SER A 6 -41.09 -6.93 8.70
CA SER A 6 -39.98 -6.51 9.57
C SER A 6 -39.34 -7.67 10.37
N SER A 7 -38.04 -7.54 10.69
CA SER A 7 -37.34 -8.11 11.87
C SER A 7 -36.12 -7.23 12.18
N LEU A 8 -36.10 -6.42 13.25
CA LEU A 8 -35.70 -6.71 14.66
C LEU A 8 -34.20 -7.00 14.89
N LEU A 9 -33.52 -5.97 15.41
CA LEU A 9 -32.66 -5.91 16.61
C LEU A 9 -31.61 -7.01 16.89
N ALA A 10 -30.36 -6.58 17.07
CA ALA A 10 -29.54 -6.98 18.23
C ALA A 10 -28.43 -5.93 18.52
N LEU A 11 -28.65 -5.14 19.57
CA LEU A 11 -27.58 -4.42 20.30
C LEU A 11 -26.75 -5.45 21.07
N GLY A 12 -25.42 -5.32 21.04
CA GLY A 12 -24.50 -6.04 21.91
C GLY A 12 -23.38 -5.13 22.40
N CYS A 13 -23.60 -4.44 23.53
CA CYS A 13 -22.55 -3.86 24.35
C CYS A 13 -21.81 -4.97 25.11
N ALA A 14 -20.48 -5.00 25.06
CA ALA A 14 -19.68 -5.67 26.07
C ALA A 14 -18.41 -4.85 26.35
N ALA A 15 -18.38 -4.24 27.53
CA ALA A 15 -17.23 -3.58 28.14
C ALA A 15 -16.40 -4.59 28.94
N LEU A 16 -15.07 -4.48 28.87
CA LEU A 16 -14.07 -5.03 29.80
C LEU A 16 -12.82 -4.14 29.61
N VAL A 17 -12.57 -3.09 30.39
CA VAL A 17 -12.10 -3.05 31.80
C VAL A 17 -10.95 -4.03 32.06
N GLY A 18 -9.74 -3.47 32.05
CA GLY A 18 -8.50 -4.15 32.44
C GLY A 18 -7.41 -3.14 32.79
N CYS A 19 -7.59 -2.42 33.90
CA CYS A 19 -6.49 -1.77 34.61
C CYS A 19 -5.66 -2.85 35.33
N GLY A 20 -4.34 -2.80 35.20
CA GLY A 20 -3.44 -3.69 35.92
C GLY A 20 -2.00 -3.16 36.00
N LEU A 21 -1.70 -2.52 37.13
CA LEU A 21 -0.47 -2.66 37.95
C LEU A 21 0.87 -2.34 37.26
N ILE A 22 1.48 -1.17 37.48
CA ILE A 22 2.35 -0.81 38.63
C ILE A 22 3.24 -1.97 39.09
N GLY A 23 4.47 -1.96 38.58
CA GLY A 23 5.65 -2.59 39.19
C GLY A 23 6.76 -1.56 39.29
N LYS A 24 6.96 -1.01 40.48
CA LYS A 24 8.23 -0.45 40.96
C LYS A 24 9.15 -1.61 41.37
N ASP A 25 10.39 -1.28 41.74
CA ASP A 25 11.47 -2.16 42.24
C ASP A 25 12.42 -2.56 41.07
N ASP A 26 13.74 -2.37 41.10
CA ASP A 26 14.67 -2.11 42.19
C ASP A 26 15.93 -1.36 41.69
N ILE A 27 16.47 -0.57 42.61
CA ILE A 27 17.80 0.05 42.55
C ILE A 27 18.83 -1.05 42.82
N GLY A 28 19.79 -1.22 41.92
CA GLY A 28 20.90 -2.14 42.06
C GLY A 28 22.22 -1.51 41.69
N ASP A 29 22.85 -0.85 42.66
CA ASP A 29 24.28 -0.54 42.67
C ASP A 29 25.10 -1.83 42.56
N ARG A 30 25.92 -1.99 41.51
CA ARG A 30 27.09 -2.86 41.53
C ARG A 30 28.25 -2.27 40.72
N ALA A 31 29.22 -1.78 41.50
CA ALA A 31 30.66 -2.04 41.45
C ALA A 31 31.36 -2.19 40.08
N MET A 32 32.43 -1.40 40.00
CA MET A 32 33.52 -1.47 39.04
C MET A 32 34.16 -2.87 38.96
N ASP A 33 34.42 -3.32 37.75
CA ASP A 33 35.56 -4.18 37.43
C ASP A 33 36.14 -3.79 36.08
N SER A 34 37.38 -3.32 36.15
CA SER A 34 38.26 -3.06 35.02
C SER A 34 38.75 -4.37 34.42
N ASN A 35 38.40 -4.65 33.15
CA ASN A 35 39.12 -5.63 32.35
C ASN A 35 39.30 -5.12 30.91
N PHE A 36 40.56 -4.83 30.62
CA PHE A 36 41.12 -4.52 29.31
C PHE A 36 41.19 -5.82 28.51
N VAL A 37 40.38 -5.96 27.46
CA VAL A 37 40.47 -7.05 26.48
C VAL A 37 40.47 -6.46 25.07
N ALA A 38 41.44 -6.94 24.29
CA ALA A 38 41.78 -6.51 22.96
C ALA A 38 40.61 -6.58 21.96
N GLY A 39 40.66 -5.65 21.00
CA GLY A 39 39.66 -5.37 19.98
C GLY A 39 39.04 -6.57 19.28
N LYS A 40 37.72 -6.59 19.31
CA LYS A 40 36.90 -7.12 18.22
C LYS A 40 36.02 -5.99 17.71
N ALA A 41 36.12 -5.75 16.40
CA ALA A 41 35.39 -4.70 15.70
C ALA A 41 33.89 -4.79 16.00
N THR A 42 33.37 -3.74 16.64
CA THR A 42 31.93 -3.49 16.72
C THR A 42 31.39 -3.27 15.31
N PRO A 43 30.26 -3.89 14.91
CA PRO A 43 29.59 -3.55 13.67
C PRO A 43 29.12 -2.09 13.78
N VAL A 44 29.75 -1.23 12.99
CA VAL A 44 29.39 0.17 12.84
C VAL A 44 27.95 0.22 12.34
N HIS A 45 27.05 0.80 13.15
CA HIS A 45 25.72 1.18 12.69
C HIS A 45 25.87 2.08 11.45
N PRO A 46 25.23 1.76 10.32
CA PRO A 46 25.23 2.67 9.19
C PRO A 46 24.51 3.96 9.58
N PRO A 47 25.01 5.12 9.14
CA PRO A 47 24.38 6.40 9.44
C PRO A 47 22.95 6.45 8.89
N ARG A 48 22.08 7.00 9.74
CA ARG A 48 20.70 7.36 9.46
C ARG A 48 20.66 8.28 8.22
N GLY A 49 19.94 7.87 7.19
CA GLY A 49 19.34 8.79 6.22
C GLY A 49 20.16 9.14 4.98
N GLU A 50 20.80 8.17 4.32
CA GLU A 50 21.17 8.36 2.93
C GLU A 50 19.91 8.25 2.05
N ARG A 51 19.35 9.39 1.64
CA ARG A 51 18.36 9.45 0.57
C ARG A 51 19.04 8.99 -0.72
N LYS A 52 19.01 7.69 -0.99
CA LYS A 52 19.50 7.10 -2.23
C LYS A 52 18.61 7.57 -3.37
N LYS A 53 18.96 8.72 -3.95
CA LYS A 53 18.28 9.28 -5.13
C LYS A 53 18.70 8.45 -6.33
N VAL A 54 17.94 7.40 -6.64
CA VAL A 54 18.10 6.62 -7.87
C VAL A 54 17.67 7.54 -9.01
N ARG A 55 18.64 8.23 -9.62
CA ARG A 55 18.45 9.01 -10.84
C ARG A 55 18.52 8.03 -12.02
N SER A 56 17.36 7.61 -12.53
CA SER A 56 17.24 6.94 -13.82
C SER A 56 17.41 7.95 -14.96
N VAL A 57 18.05 7.49 -16.05
CA VAL A 57 18.19 8.22 -17.31
C VAL A 57 16.89 8.08 -18.10
N PRO A 58 16.33 9.16 -18.69
CA PRO A 58 15.11 9.06 -19.49
C PRO A 58 15.28 8.08 -20.66
N GLY A 59 14.35 7.12 -20.78
CA GLY A 59 14.32 6.15 -21.88
C GLY A 59 15.09 4.84 -21.65
N ALA A 60 15.60 4.60 -20.43
CA ALA A 60 16.17 3.30 -20.08
C ALA A 60 15.07 2.32 -19.68
N THR A 61 14.74 1.36 -20.55
CA THR A 61 13.97 0.17 -20.16
C THR A 61 14.88 -0.68 -19.27
N SER A 62 14.56 -0.79 -17.98
CA SER A 62 15.27 -1.69 -17.08
C SER A 62 14.50 -3.01 -16.96
N MET A 63 15.09 -4.09 -17.44
CA MET A 63 14.65 -5.44 -17.05
C MET A 63 15.26 -5.78 -15.70
N GLN A 64 14.43 -6.01 -14.71
CA GLN A 64 14.86 -6.46 -13.38
C GLN A 64 14.28 -7.85 -13.11
N SER A 65 15.13 -8.76 -12.64
CA SER A 65 14.69 -10.09 -12.20
C SER A 65 14.07 -10.06 -10.80
N GLU A 66 14.40 -9.03 -10.02
CA GLU A 66 13.96 -8.88 -8.64
C GLU A 66 12.95 -7.73 -8.50
N PRO A 67 12.01 -7.84 -7.54
CA PRO A 67 11.08 -6.75 -7.24
C PRO A 67 11.83 -5.50 -6.80
N LEU A 68 11.30 -4.33 -7.15
CA LEU A 68 11.66 -3.10 -6.49
C LEU A 68 11.09 -3.13 -5.05
N GLU A 69 11.95 -3.43 -4.08
CA GLU A 69 11.55 -3.45 -2.67
C GLU A 69 11.83 -2.11 -1.98
N CYS A 70 10.80 -1.54 -1.37
CA CYS A 70 10.94 -0.46 -0.41
C CYS A 70 10.56 -0.95 1.00
N ASN A 71 11.52 -0.84 1.92
CA ASN A 71 11.38 -1.22 3.31
C ASN A 71 11.99 -0.10 4.18
N GLY A 72 11.17 0.60 4.96
CA GLY A 72 11.64 1.67 5.86
C GLY A 72 11.53 3.10 5.30
N GLY A 73 12.63 3.79 5.02
CA GLY A 73 12.60 5.23 4.70
C GLY A 73 11.85 5.61 3.41
N ALA A 74 11.79 6.90 3.10
CA ALA A 74 11.17 7.39 1.87
C ALA A 74 12.06 7.17 0.64
N GLN A 75 11.45 6.73 -0.47
CA GLN A 75 12.11 6.54 -1.77
C GLN A 75 11.33 7.24 -2.89
N THR A 76 12.04 7.69 -3.93
CA THR A 76 11.40 8.26 -5.12
C THR A 76 12.05 7.71 -6.37
N VAL A 77 11.22 7.20 -7.28
CA VAL A 77 11.60 6.68 -8.59
C VAL A 77 10.80 7.44 -9.65
N SER A 78 11.43 7.80 -10.76
CA SER A 78 10.75 8.60 -11.79
C SER A 78 11.25 8.29 -13.20
N ASN A 79 10.39 8.47 -14.20
CA ASN A 79 10.72 8.31 -15.63
C ASN A 79 11.36 6.95 -15.93
N LEU A 80 10.73 5.88 -15.44
CA LEU A 80 11.26 4.52 -15.52
C LEU A 80 10.21 3.59 -16.14
N GLU A 81 10.63 2.83 -17.15
CA GLU A 81 9.90 1.64 -17.57
C GLU A 81 10.50 0.44 -16.85
N LEU A 82 9.73 -0.13 -15.93
CA LEU A 82 10.12 -1.26 -15.09
C LEU A 82 9.42 -2.52 -15.59
N ARG A 83 10.21 -3.47 -16.09
CA ARG A 83 9.72 -4.82 -16.45
C ARG A 83 10.31 -5.82 -15.48
N VAL A 84 9.45 -6.46 -14.70
CA VAL A 84 9.86 -7.44 -13.69
C VAL A 84 9.38 -8.82 -14.11
N THR A 85 10.31 -9.76 -14.21
CA THR A 85 10.00 -11.17 -14.51
C THR A 85 9.67 -11.99 -13.26
N GLY A 86 9.99 -11.45 -12.08
CA GLY A 86 9.63 -12.02 -10.79
C GLY A 86 8.12 -11.99 -10.49
N PRO A 87 7.69 -12.61 -9.38
CA PRO A 87 6.28 -12.73 -9.05
C PRO A 87 5.61 -11.40 -8.72
N THR A 88 6.37 -10.42 -8.22
CA THR A 88 5.87 -9.09 -7.84
C THR A 88 6.77 -8.02 -8.46
N GLY A 89 6.18 -6.95 -9.00
CA GLY A 89 6.92 -5.84 -9.58
C GLY A 89 7.51 -4.91 -8.53
N VAL A 90 6.66 -4.42 -7.63
CA VAL A 90 7.04 -3.48 -6.56
C VAL A 90 6.47 -3.98 -5.24
N ARG A 91 7.27 -3.94 -4.18
CA ARG A 91 6.83 -4.26 -2.81
C ARG A 91 7.14 -3.10 -1.87
N VAL A 92 6.14 -2.59 -1.18
CA VAL A 92 6.25 -1.50 -0.20
C VAL A 92 5.83 -2.03 1.17
N ARG A 93 6.72 -1.94 2.16
CA ARG A 93 6.45 -2.44 3.51
C ARG A 93 7.21 -1.69 4.60
N GLY A 94 6.86 -1.97 5.86
CA GLY A 94 7.61 -1.49 7.02
C GLY A 94 7.57 0.03 7.17
N GLY A 95 6.41 0.64 6.88
CA GLY A 95 6.23 2.09 6.92
C GLY A 95 6.92 2.85 5.79
N CYS A 96 7.37 2.18 4.71
CA CYS A 96 7.97 2.87 3.58
C CYS A 96 7.01 3.81 2.87
N GLN A 97 7.51 5.00 2.53
CA GLN A 97 6.89 5.94 1.60
C GLN A 97 7.57 5.87 0.23
N LEU A 98 6.93 5.22 -0.74
CA LEU A 98 7.42 5.13 -2.10
C LEU A 98 6.67 6.12 -2.99
N ARG A 99 7.41 6.98 -3.70
CA ARG A 99 6.86 7.87 -4.72
C ARG A 99 7.30 7.45 -6.12
N LEU A 100 6.35 7.12 -6.98
CA LEU A 100 6.57 6.79 -8.39
C LEU A 100 6.01 7.93 -9.26
N VAL A 101 6.80 8.43 -10.21
CA VAL A 101 6.36 9.53 -11.10
C VAL A 101 6.67 9.19 -12.54
N ASN A 102 5.66 9.14 -13.40
CA ASN A 102 5.82 8.77 -14.81
C ASN A 102 6.53 7.42 -14.94
N VAL A 103 5.92 6.38 -14.36
CA VAL A 103 6.47 5.02 -14.31
C VAL A 103 5.51 4.06 -15.00
N ASP A 104 6.06 3.22 -15.88
CA ASP A 104 5.33 2.11 -16.50
C ASP A 104 5.84 0.80 -15.92
N LEU A 105 4.98 0.08 -15.22
CA LEU A 105 5.29 -1.20 -14.58
C LEU A 105 4.60 -2.35 -15.31
N ARG A 106 5.38 -3.37 -15.66
CA ARG A 106 4.87 -4.66 -16.13
C ARG A 106 5.43 -5.79 -15.29
N ALA A 107 4.54 -6.57 -14.67
CA ALA A 107 4.93 -7.67 -13.79
C ALA A 107 3.83 -8.74 -13.72
N LYS A 108 4.11 -9.86 -13.05
CA LYS A 108 3.08 -10.87 -12.77
C LYS A 108 2.03 -10.32 -11.81
N ASP A 109 2.42 -9.95 -10.60
CA ASP A 109 1.66 -9.04 -9.73
C ASP A 109 2.31 -7.65 -9.79
N GLY A 110 1.53 -6.59 -9.90
CA GLY A 110 2.04 -5.23 -10.10
C GLY A 110 2.69 -4.67 -8.84
N VAL A 111 1.90 -4.05 -7.97
CA VAL A 111 2.38 -3.42 -6.73
C VAL A 111 1.70 -4.02 -5.52
N VAL A 112 2.48 -4.40 -4.52
CA VAL A 112 2.01 -4.92 -3.23
C VAL A 112 2.44 -3.96 -2.12
N ILE A 113 1.48 -3.47 -1.34
CA ILE A 113 1.69 -2.54 -0.23
C ILE A 113 1.17 -3.18 1.06
N GLU A 114 2.06 -3.38 2.03
CA GLU A 114 1.80 -3.99 3.33
C GLU A 114 2.27 -3.01 4.42
N ASP A 115 1.36 -2.26 5.03
CA ASP A 115 1.68 -1.25 6.05
C ASP A 115 2.70 -0.19 5.57
N GLY A 116 2.47 0.34 4.37
CA GLY A 116 3.30 1.40 3.76
C GLY A 116 2.47 2.41 2.98
N GLU A 117 3.15 3.36 2.37
CA GLU A 117 2.57 4.46 1.60
C GLU A 117 3.11 4.43 0.17
N LEU A 118 2.19 4.46 -0.80
CA LEU A 118 2.51 4.60 -2.21
C LEU A 118 1.85 5.85 -2.77
N ILE A 119 2.66 6.73 -3.37
CA ILE A 119 2.16 7.85 -4.17
C ILE A 119 2.62 7.61 -5.61
N MET A 120 1.68 7.40 -6.52
CA MET A 120 1.98 7.27 -7.95
C MET A 120 1.30 8.38 -8.75
N VAL A 121 2.10 9.11 -9.51
CA VAL A 121 1.65 10.24 -10.34
C VAL A 121 2.03 9.99 -11.79
N SER A 122 1.01 9.77 -12.61
CA SER A 122 1.10 9.44 -14.04
C SER A 122 1.86 8.14 -14.33
N GLY A 123 1.35 7.37 -15.29
CA GLY A 123 1.96 6.12 -15.76
C GLY A 123 0.99 4.95 -15.74
N SER A 124 1.53 3.74 -15.82
CA SER A 124 0.71 2.52 -15.90
C SER A 124 1.25 1.36 -15.07
N ILE A 125 0.34 0.54 -14.57
CA ILE A 125 0.62 -0.74 -13.94
C ILE A 125 -0.15 -1.80 -14.72
N THR A 126 0.57 -2.67 -15.42
CA THR A 126 0.00 -3.83 -16.11
C THR A 126 0.47 -5.09 -15.43
N ALA A 127 -0.45 -5.80 -14.78
CA ALA A 127 -0.20 -7.07 -14.15
C ALA A 127 -0.92 -8.22 -14.87
N GLU A 128 -0.40 -9.44 -14.76
CA GLU A 128 -1.16 -10.64 -15.13
C GLU A 128 -2.16 -11.02 -14.02
N GLY A 129 -1.72 -10.91 -12.77
CA GLY A 129 -2.45 -11.19 -11.54
C GLY A 129 -3.15 -9.94 -11.02
N VAL A 130 -2.72 -9.43 -9.86
CA VAL A 130 -3.30 -8.22 -9.26
C VAL A 130 -2.48 -6.99 -9.64
N GLY A 131 -3.12 -5.95 -10.15
CA GLY A 131 -2.48 -4.67 -10.50
C GLY A 131 -1.92 -3.98 -9.27
N VAL A 132 -2.79 -3.61 -8.33
CA VAL A 132 -2.42 -3.03 -7.04
C VAL A 132 -3.08 -3.83 -5.92
N ARG A 133 -2.29 -4.30 -4.95
CA ARG A 133 -2.76 -4.94 -3.72
C ARG A 133 -2.33 -4.10 -2.51
N ALA A 134 -3.30 -3.58 -1.77
CA ALA A 134 -3.08 -2.84 -0.53
C ALA A 134 -3.70 -3.60 0.66
N SER A 135 -2.94 -3.77 1.75
CA SER A 135 -3.40 -4.47 2.95
C SER A 135 -2.84 -3.85 4.23
N GLY A 136 -3.42 -4.24 5.38
CA GLY A 136 -3.04 -3.70 6.67
C GLY A 136 -3.44 -2.23 6.79
N GLY A 137 -2.54 -1.37 7.28
CA GLY A 137 -2.70 0.08 7.32
C GLY A 137 -2.14 0.82 6.11
N ALA A 138 -2.08 0.17 4.94
CA ALA A 138 -1.51 0.76 3.72
C ALA A 138 -2.27 2.02 3.26
N SER A 139 -1.54 3.01 2.74
CA SER A 139 -2.07 4.22 2.11
C SER A 139 -1.62 4.29 0.65
N VAL A 140 -2.54 4.49 -0.29
CA VAL A 140 -2.24 4.52 -1.71
C VAL A 140 -2.91 5.72 -2.38
N ASP A 141 -2.11 6.59 -2.97
CA ASP A 141 -2.56 7.73 -3.78
C ASP A 141 -2.17 7.52 -5.24
N LEU A 142 -3.17 7.42 -6.12
CA LEU A 142 -2.99 7.25 -7.56
C LEU A 142 -3.54 8.48 -8.29
N THR A 143 -2.69 9.20 -9.01
CA THR A 143 -3.11 10.35 -9.82
C THR A 143 -2.78 10.10 -11.29
N GLU A 144 -3.81 10.07 -12.14
CA GLU A 144 -3.67 9.81 -13.59
C GLU A 144 -2.95 8.49 -13.91
N VAL A 145 -3.23 7.45 -13.13
CA VAL A 145 -2.60 6.13 -13.29
C VAL A 145 -3.59 5.16 -13.94
N ALA A 146 -3.11 4.40 -14.93
CA ALA A 146 -3.83 3.25 -15.46
C ALA A 146 -3.40 1.97 -14.72
N VAL A 147 -4.33 1.26 -14.10
CA VAL A 147 -4.09 0.00 -13.39
C VAL A 147 -4.87 -1.11 -14.07
N GLY A 148 -4.18 -2.16 -14.50
CA GLY A 148 -4.78 -3.32 -15.15
C GLY A 148 -4.26 -4.64 -14.59
N GLY A 149 -5.14 -5.65 -14.54
CA GLY A 149 -4.79 -7.02 -14.20
C GLY A 149 -5.94 -8.01 -14.36
N SER A 150 -5.78 -9.23 -13.85
CA SER A 150 -6.93 -10.10 -13.57
C SER A 150 -7.84 -9.49 -12.51
N THR A 151 -7.22 -8.88 -11.49
CA THR A 151 -7.87 -7.93 -10.58
C THR A 151 -7.13 -6.61 -10.68
N GLY A 152 -7.83 -5.52 -10.99
CA GLY A 152 -7.18 -4.20 -11.12
C GLY A 152 -6.65 -3.72 -9.77
N LEU A 153 -7.56 -3.49 -8.83
CA LEU A 153 -7.27 -3.06 -7.46
C LEU A 153 -7.82 -4.06 -6.44
N GLN A 154 -7.00 -4.47 -5.49
CA GLN A 154 -7.41 -5.25 -4.33
C GLN A 154 -7.04 -4.51 -3.04
N ALA A 155 -8.02 -4.26 -2.17
CA ALA A 155 -7.80 -3.61 -0.88
C ALA A 155 -8.44 -4.43 0.26
N GLY A 156 -7.74 -4.53 1.39
CA GLY A 156 -8.21 -5.23 2.60
C GLY A 156 -7.59 -4.67 3.88
N GLY A 157 -8.01 -5.18 5.04
CA GLY A 157 -7.63 -4.61 6.35
C GLY A 157 -8.21 -3.20 6.55
N GLN A 158 -7.35 -2.24 6.89
CA GLN A 158 -7.68 -0.81 7.06
C GLN A 158 -7.06 0.04 5.93
N ALA A 159 -6.80 -0.58 4.79
CA ALA A 159 -6.12 0.09 3.68
C ALA A 159 -6.97 1.25 3.16
N LYS A 160 -6.30 2.35 2.81
CA LYS A 160 -6.91 3.56 2.25
C LYS A 160 -6.37 3.78 0.85
N VAL A 161 -7.27 3.90 -0.13
CA VAL A 161 -6.91 4.15 -1.51
C VAL A 161 -7.64 5.38 -2.02
N HIS A 162 -6.89 6.34 -2.53
CA HIS A 162 -7.42 7.47 -3.28
C HIS A 162 -6.95 7.37 -4.72
N ALA A 163 -7.88 7.35 -5.66
CA ALA A 163 -7.56 7.41 -7.08
C ALA A 163 -8.23 8.63 -7.71
N LYS A 164 -7.44 9.42 -8.44
CA LYS A 164 -7.87 10.62 -9.12
C LYS A 164 -7.49 10.57 -10.60
N GLY A 165 -8.48 10.56 -11.47
CA GLY A 165 -8.29 10.34 -12.91
C GLY A 165 -7.78 8.92 -13.22
N GLY A 166 -7.34 8.70 -14.46
CA GLY A 166 -6.82 7.41 -14.90
C GLY A 166 -7.91 6.32 -15.02
N SER A 167 -7.49 5.06 -14.93
CA SER A 167 -8.41 3.92 -15.07
C SER A 167 -8.00 2.73 -14.21
N ILE A 168 -8.99 1.97 -13.74
CA ILE A 168 -8.81 0.69 -13.06
C ILE A 168 -9.60 -0.36 -13.84
N THR A 169 -8.90 -1.35 -14.39
CA THR A 169 -9.51 -2.40 -15.22
C THR A 169 -9.14 -3.78 -14.70
N GLY A 170 -10.06 -4.73 -14.86
CA GLY A 170 -9.81 -6.10 -14.46
C GLY A 170 -10.59 -7.11 -15.27
N SER A 171 -9.91 -8.10 -15.84
CA SER A 171 -10.57 -9.14 -16.64
C SER A 171 -11.44 -10.08 -15.82
N GLY A 172 -11.13 -10.25 -14.52
CA GLY A 172 -11.99 -10.91 -13.54
C GLY A 172 -12.79 -9.90 -12.71
N ALA A 173 -12.10 -8.96 -12.06
CA ALA A 173 -12.72 -7.89 -11.29
C ALA A 173 -11.89 -6.61 -11.41
N ALA A 174 -12.52 -5.48 -11.71
CA ALA A 174 -11.83 -4.20 -11.65
C ALA A 174 -11.35 -3.91 -10.22
N MET A 175 -12.21 -4.18 -9.23
CA MET A 175 -11.89 -3.96 -7.82
C MET A 175 -12.39 -5.10 -6.92
N ALA A 176 -11.61 -5.43 -5.89
CA ALA A 176 -11.96 -6.36 -4.83
C ALA A 176 -11.64 -5.74 -3.46
N LEU A 177 -12.68 -5.36 -2.71
CA LEU A 177 -12.58 -4.69 -1.42
C LEU A 177 -13.09 -5.62 -0.30
N ARG A 178 -12.34 -5.69 0.80
CA ARG A 178 -12.63 -6.54 1.95
C ARG A 178 -12.35 -5.79 3.25
N ASP A 179 -12.86 -6.32 4.36
CA ASP A 179 -12.67 -5.77 5.70
C ASP A 179 -13.07 -4.28 5.75
N GLU A 180 -12.35 -3.44 6.51
CA GLU A 180 -12.59 -2.00 6.68
C GLU A 180 -11.86 -1.15 5.61
N ALA A 181 -11.54 -1.71 4.45
CA ALA A 181 -10.84 -0.98 3.40
C ALA A 181 -11.71 0.18 2.87
N SER A 182 -11.09 1.33 2.63
CA SER A 182 -11.74 2.53 2.09
C SER A 182 -11.14 2.93 0.75
N VAL A 183 -11.99 3.14 -0.25
CA VAL A 183 -11.58 3.57 -1.58
C VAL A 183 -12.36 4.79 -2.02
N VAL A 184 -11.66 5.87 -2.35
CA VAL A 184 -12.21 7.10 -2.90
C VAL A 184 -11.78 7.24 -4.35
N LEU A 185 -12.75 7.35 -5.27
CA LEU A 185 -12.50 7.52 -6.69
C LEU A 185 -13.00 8.89 -7.16
N GLU A 186 -12.12 9.69 -7.77
CA GLU A 186 -12.40 11.03 -8.31
C GLU A 186 -12.09 11.07 -9.81
N GLY A 187 -13.12 10.94 -10.66
CA GLY A 187 -12.92 10.94 -12.12
C GLY A 187 -12.07 9.77 -12.64
N THR A 188 -11.86 8.72 -11.85
CA THR A 188 -11.19 7.48 -12.27
C THR A 188 -12.19 6.57 -12.97
N ALA A 189 -11.86 6.13 -14.19
CA ALA A 189 -12.68 5.16 -14.92
C ALA A 189 -12.53 3.76 -14.31
N VAL A 190 -13.64 3.04 -14.14
CA VAL A 190 -13.62 1.65 -13.64
C VAL A 190 -14.28 0.76 -14.68
N ASP A 191 -13.52 -0.18 -15.23
CA ASP A 191 -14.02 -1.14 -16.23
C ASP A 191 -13.88 -2.58 -15.72
N GLY A 192 -15.01 -3.17 -15.37
CA GLY A 192 -15.12 -4.54 -14.87
C GLY A 192 -15.89 -4.65 -13.54
N PRO A 193 -16.13 -5.88 -13.05
CA PRO A 193 -16.87 -6.13 -11.82
C PRO A 193 -16.22 -5.52 -10.58
N VAL A 194 -17.03 -5.10 -9.61
CA VAL A 194 -16.57 -4.66 -8.29
C VAL A 194 -17.12 -5.61 -7.24
N ALA A 195 -16.24 -6.32 -6.55
CA ALA A 195 -16.57 -7.17 -5.41
C ALA A 195 -16.28 -6.41 -4.12
N GLN A 196 -17.29 -6.22 -3.27
CA GLN A 196 -17.20 -5.45 -2.03
C GLN A 196 -17.82 -6.25 -0.88
N ALA A 197 -17.08 -6.41 0.21
CA ALA A 197 -17.61 -6.96 1.46
C ALA A 197 -18.53 -5.95 2.16
N GLU A 198 -19.42 -6.40 3.05
CA GLU A 198 -20.40 -5.54 3.73
C GLU A 198 -19.74 -4.41 4.54
N ASP A 199 -18.54 -4.65 5.09
CA ASP A 199 -17.81 -3.70 5.93
C ASP A 199 -16.86 -2.78 5.15
N ALA A 200 -16.68 -3.02 3.85
CA ALA A 200 -15.80 -2.22 3.01
C ALA A 200 -16.52 -0.98 2.50
N GLU A 201 -15.81 0.16 2.43
CA GLU A 201 -16.38 1.42 1.98
C GLU A 201 -15.84 1.81 0.59
N LEU A 202 -16.77 2.02 -0.35
CA LEU A 202 -16.46 2.56 -1.67
C LEU A 202 -17.20 3.88 -1.87
N VAL A 203 -16.43 4.96 -1.98
CA VAL A 203 -16.95 6.30 -2.27
C VAL A 203 -16.58 6.66 -3.70
N ARG A 204 -17.60 6.84 -4.54
CA ARG A 204 -17.44 7.33 -5.91
C ARG A 204 -17.85 8.80 -5.98
N ILE A 205 -16.89 9.64 -6.33
CA ILE A 205 -17.10 11.06 -6.59
C ILE A 205 -17.06 11.21 -8.12
N GLU A 206 -18.24 11.18 -8.72
CA GLU A 206 -18.39 11.48 -10.14
C GLU A 206 -18.07 12.96 -10.34
N ALA A 207 -17.07 13.24 -11.19
CA ALA A 207 -16.77 14.60 -11.59
C ALA A 207 -18.05 15.17 -12.22
N ARG A 208 -18.64 16.19 -11.59
CA ARG A 208 -19.66 17.00 -12.25
C ARG A 208 -19.00 17.60 -13.48
N GLU A 209 -19.39 17.16 -14.67
CA GLU A 209 -19.12 17.91 -15.90
C GLU A 209 -19.70 19.32 -15.68
N GLU A 210 -18.82 20.30 -15.50
CA GLU A 210 -19.21 21.70 -15.67
C GLU A 210 -19.63 21.84 -17.14
N GLN A 211 -20.96 21.78 -17.36
CA GLN A 211 -21.53 22.08 -18.66
C GLN A 211 -21.12 23.52 -19.04
N PRO A 212 -20.52 23.71 -20.23
CA PRO A 212 -20.05 25.03 -20.69
C PRO A 212 -21.20 26.01 -20.95
#